data_AF-A0A354IS86-F1
#
_entry.id   AF-A0A354IS86-F1
#
_cell.length_a   1.000
_cell.length_b   1.000
_cell.length_c   1.000
_cell.angle_alpha   90.00
_cell.angle_beta   90.00
_cell.angle_gamma   90.00
#
_symmetry.space_group_name_H-M   'P 1'
#
loop_
_entity.id
_entity.type
_entity.pdbx_description
1 polymer ?
#
loop_
_entity_poly.entity_id
_entity_poly.type
_entity_poly.pdbx_seq_one_letter_code
_entity_poly.pdbx_strand_id
1 'polypeptide(L)' 'MRILHTMLRVGDLQRSIDFYTTVLGMKLLRTSDNPEYQYKLAFLGYGSNPDHAELELTYNYG' A
#
# COMPACT_ATOMS: atom_id res chain seq x y z
N MET A 1 -5.18 -11.36 -19.26
CA MET A 1 -4.14 -10.81 -18.38
C MET A 1 -4.79 -9.73 -17.51
N ARG A 2 -4.61 -9.76 -16.19
CA ARG A 2 -5.21 -8.78 -15.25
C ARG A 2 -4.10 -8.19 -14.37
N ILE A 3 -4.08 -6.86 -14.22
CA ILE A 3 -3.16 -6.16 -13.32
C ILE A 3 -3.80 -6.18 -11.93
N LEU A 4 -3.15 -6.81 -10.95
CA LEU A 4 -3.67 -6.93 -9.58
C LEU A 4 -3.17 -5.80 -8.68
N HIS A 5 -1.93 -5.38 -8.83
CA HIS A 5 -1.39 -4.25 -8.09
C HIS A 5 -0.14 -3.68 -8.78
N THR A 6 0.26 -2.49 -8.34
CA THR A 6 1.59 -1.92 -8.58
C THR A 6 2.24 -1.63 -7.24
N MET A 7 3.52 -1.96 -7.09
CA MET A 7 4.26 -1.74 -5.85
C MET A 7 5.22 -0.57 -5.97
N LEU A 8 5.20 0.33 -4.97
CA LEU A 8 6.15 1.42 -4.81
C LEU A 8 6.81 1.35 -3.44
N ARG A 9 8.14 1.54 -3.39
CA ARG A 9 8.83 1.76 -2.12
C ARG A 9 8.62 3.20 -1.64
N VAL A 10 8.42 3.37 -0.34
CA VAL A 10 8.23 4.67 0.29
C VAL A 10 9.13 4.81 1.52
N GLY A 11 9.60 6.04 1.78
CA GLY A 11 10.45 6.33 2.94
C GLY A 11 9.68 6.61 4.24
N ASP A 12 8.37 6.84 4.16
CA ASP A 12 7.49 7.01 5.33
C ASP A 12 6.13 6.40 4.98
N LEU A 13 5.80 5.28 5.62
CA LEU A 13 4.58 4.53 5.31
C LEU A 13 3.32 5.29 5.72
N GLN A 14 3.29 5.89 6.91
CA GLN A 14 2.09 6.54 7.42
C GLN A 14 1.78 7.81 6.63
N ARG A 15 2.80 8.65 6.38
CA ARG A 15 2.64 9.84 5.54
C ARG A 15 2.14 9.49 4.14
N SER A 16 2.63 8.38 3.59
CA SER A 16 2.18 7.91 2.27
C SER A 16 0.73 7.43 2.33
N ILE A 17 0.35 6.63 3.32
CA ILE A 17 -1.04 6.21 3.52
C ILE A 17 -1.95 7.44 3.60
N ASP A 18 -1.60 8.43 4.42
CA ASP A 18 -2.41 9.63 4.62
C ASP A 18 -2.58 10.44 3.33
N PHE A 19 -1.54 10.56 2.52
CA PHE A 19 -1.62 11.19 1.20
C PHE A 19 -2.61 10.45 0.29
N TYR A 20 -2.46 9.13 0.15
CA TYR A 20 -3.33 8.35 -0.74
C TYR A 20 -4.77 8.27 -0.24
N THR A 21 -5.02 8.27 1.07
CA THR A 21 -6.37 8.22 1.63
C THR A 21 -7.06 9.59 1.67
N THR A 22 -6.34 10.65 2.04
CA THR A 22 -6.93 11.98 2.27
C THR A 22 -6.92 12.84 1.02
N VAL A 23 -5.84 12.80 0.23
CA VAL A 23 -5.72 13.65 -0.97
C VAL A 23 -6.31 12.95 -2.19
N LEU A 24 -6.03 11.66 -2.33
CA LEU A 24 -6.49 10.88 -3.49
C LEU A 24 -7.77 10.09 -3.22
N GLY A 25 -8.25 10.01 -1.97
CA GLY A 25 -9.53 9.36 -1.65
C GLY A 25 -9.50 7.83 -1.74
N MET A 26 -8.32 7.21 -1.70
CA MET A 26 -8.21 5.75 -1.62
C MET A 26 -8.61 5.24 -0.23
N LYS A 27 -8.90 3.95 -0.15
CA LYS A 27 -9.10 3.23 1.11
C LYS A 27 -7.85 2.42 1.43
N LEU A 28 -7.47 2.40 2.70
CA LEU A 28 -6.53 1.39 3.20
C LEU A 28 -7.27 0.05 3.28
N LEU A 29 -6.80 -0.94 2.52
CA LEU A 29 -7.45 -2.24 2.37
C LEU A 29 -6.85 -3.28 3.30
N ARG A 30 -5.52 -3.30 3.38
CA ARG A 30 -4.75 -4.26 4.19
C ARG A 30 -3.40 -3.67 4.58
N THR A 31 -2.93 -4.05 5.76
CA THR A 31 -1.53 -3.86 6.15
C THR A 31 -0.91 -5.21 6.50
N SER A 32 0.40 -5.31 6.37
CA SER A 32 1.17 -6.48 6.80
C SER A 32 2.51 -5.99 7.31
N ASP A 33 2.92 -6.49 8.48
CA ASP A 33 4.18 -6.12 9.09
C ASP A 33 5.05 -7.36 9.20
N ASN A 34 6.31 -7.26 8.76
CA ASN A 34 7.27 -8.35 8.83
C ASN A 34 8.57 -7.87 9.47
N PRO A 35 8.63 -7.85 10.82
CA PRO A 35 9.80 -7.35 11.55
C PRO A 35 11.06 -8.19 11.33
N GLU A 36 10.93 -9.50 11.10
CA GLU A 36 12.06 -10.41 10.84
C GLU A 36 12.83 -9.99 9.59
N TYR A 37 12.10 -9.61 8.53
CA TYR A 37 12.67 -9.18 7.26
C TYR A 37 12.69 -7.66 7.09
N GLN A 38 12.43 -6.92 8.17
CA GLN A 38 12.53 -5.46 8.24
C GLN A 38 11.73 -4.71 7.17
N TYR A 39 10.47 -5.07 6.99
CA TYR A 39 9.56 -4.30 6.12
C TYR A 39 8.11 -4.29 6.61
N LYS A 40 7.38 -3.27 6.17
CA LYS A 40 5.94 -3.12 6.35
C LYS A 40 5.27 -2.77 5.03
N LEU A 41 4.11 -3.37 4.79
CA LEU A 41 3.30 -3.20 3.59
C LEU A 41 1.98 -2.52 3.93
N ALA A 42 1.49 -1.69 3.01
CA ALA A 42 0.12 -1.19 3.00
C ALA A 42 -0.46 -1.31 1.59
N PHE A 43 -1.64 -1.92 1.49
CA PHE A 43 -2.39 -2.06 0.25
C PHE A 43 -3.53 -1.04 0.27
N LEU A 44 -3.57 -0.17 -0.74
CA LEU A 44 -4.58 0.87 -0.89
C LEU A 44 -5.27 0.78 -2.25
N GLY A 45 -6.48 1.30 -2.34
CA GLY A 45 -7.17 1.39 -3.63
C GLY A 45 -8.57 1.97 -3.54
N TYR A 46 -9.23 2.11 -4.69
CA TYR A 46 -10.64 2.51 -4.77
C TYR A 46 -11.61 1.33 -4.60
N GLY A 47 -11.08 0.12 -4.61
CA GLY A 47 -11.75 -1.15 -4.36
C GLY A 47 -10.69 -2.23 -4.13
N SER A 48 -11.12 -3.44 -3.76
CA SER A 48 -10.22 -4.55 -3.51
C SER A 48 -10.00 -5.42 -4.75
N ASN A 49 -8.90 -6.17 -4.72
CA ASN A 49 -8.69 -7.28 -5.64
C ASN A 49 -9.81 -8.34 -5.53
N PRO A 50 -10.19 -8.99 -6.64
CA PRO A 50 -9.60 -8.82 -7.97
C PRO A 50 -10.19 -7.63 -8.75
N ASP A 51 -11.32 -7.06 -8.32
CA ASP A 51 -12.11 -6.10 -9.11
C ASP A 51 -11.36 -4.82 -9.48
N HIS A 52 -10.49 -4.35 -8.60
CA HIS A 52 -9.64 -3.18 -8.81
C HIS A 52 -8.17 -3.55 -8.63
N ALA A 53 -7.30 -2.89 -9.39
CA ALA A 53 -5.87 -2.93 -9.11
C ALA A 53 -5.56 -2.12 -7.84
N GLU A 54 -4.75 -2.70 -6.96
CA GLU A 54 -4.34 -2.07 -5.70
C GLU A 54 -2.99 -1.36 -5.85
N LEU A 55 -2.73 -0.39 -4.98
CA LEU A 55 -1.42 0.18 -4.75
C LEU A 55 -0.79 -0.50 -3.53
N GLU A 56 0.33 -1.17 -3.73
CA GLU A 56 1.14 -1.71 -2.64
C GLU A 56 2.25 -0.71 -2.29
N LEU A 57 2.24 -0.23 -1.06
CA LEU A 57 3.31 0.59 -0.50
C LEU A 57 4.21 -0.28 0.35
N THR A 58 5.50 -0.28 0.03
CA THR A 58 6.52 -1.04 0.76
C THR A 58 7.45 -0.08 1.49
N TYR A 59 7.44 -0.14 2.81
CA TYR A 59 8.41 0.53 3.67
C TYR A 59 9.42 -0.49 4.16
N ASN A 60 10.69 -0.33 3.79
CA ASN A 60 11.80 -1.07 4.40
C ASN A 60 12.27 -0.29 5.62
N TYR A 61 12.58 -0.97 6.72
CA TYR A 61 13.01 -0.30 7.94
C TYR A 61 14.39 0.34 7.71
N GLY A 62 14.50 1.64 7.98
CA GLY A 62 15.73 2.42 7.76
C GLY A 62 15.63 3.29 6.54
#